data_AF-A0A9K3KGR2-F1
#
_entry.id   AF-A0A9K3KGR2-F1
#
_cell.length_a   1.000
_cell.length_b   1.000
_cell.length_c   1.000
_cell.angle_alpha   90.00
_cell.angle_beta   90.00
_cell.angle_gamma   90.00
#
_symmetry.space_group_name_H-M   'P 1'
#
loop_
_entity.id
_entity.type
_entity.pdbx_description
1 polymer ?
#
loop_
_entity_poly.entity_id
_entity_poly.type
_entity_poly.pdbx_seq_one_letter_code
_entity_poly.pdbx_strand_id
1 'polypeptide(L)'
;MGFLDGVFGGDNKPNNKKGDDNNNNNKKKDNNPLANAFARVANAGGGPKSFQGQGKSLGGSKPGEVITVTLSQPGPLGVRVERKSNTNASAIVNEVIPGSQAEAAGLQRGDILCFAGTNGQDEIMYDMFLQLAQSGQRPLHLEARRLTATTMASANAKPAAAASSGFQSADAEVRRQAMIAAAEAREKAHKNKTKTIKHVTKSTLEKQKQLDNNNNNNKDSSVHSQKHEPLSDAARIAAQAAKQDEAALAAQLGYNPYQTAKSTAGQARNATTTVHHGTINAAAAGNHLPTSSSSSSAAAAATAAALPVVAPPSEPTTAVEDDVIPNDVEEALATVLSSNNLSAISILTKLIVNATTKGQDADEDAAAKFRKVRLSNPKIKAAVVDVTGALDLMMSVGFQLLDDDGGESCLVFPPHYQEPTWLTTVLKRMEQ
;
A
#
# COMPACT_ATOMS: atom_id res chain seq x y z
N MET A 1 10.90 34.34 -66.33
CA MET A 1 10.18 33.06 -66.40
C MET A 1 10.32 32.39 -65.04
N GLY A 2 9.31 32.21 -64.19
CA GLY A 2 7.89 32.55 -64.22
C GLY A 2 7.26 32.19 -62.86
N PHE A 3 6.31 33.03 -62.43
CA PHE A 3 5.07 32.70 -61.72
C PHE A 3 5.08 31.85 -60.43
N LEU A 4 4.81 32.48 -59.28
CA LEU A 4 3.48 32.47 -58.66
C LEU A 4 3.39 33.49 -57.52
N ASP A 5 2.48 34.43 -57.73
CA ASP A 5 2.02 35.51 -56.85
C ASP A 5 0.50 35.32 -56.72
N GLY A 6 -0.10 35.65 -55.57
CA GLY A 6 -1.55 35.52 -55.32
C GLY A 6 -1.86 35.21 -53.86
N VAL A 7 -2.17 36.16 -52.97
CA VAL A 7 -3.36 37.05 -52.90
C VAL A 7 -4.66 36.27 -52.65
N PHE A 8 -5.21 36.39 -51.44
CA PHE A 8 -6.64 36.58 -51.04
C PHE A 8 -6.64 36.61 -49.49
N GLY A 9 -7.00 37.72 -48.81
CA GLY A 9 -8.37 38.20 -48.59
C GLY A 9 -9.10 37.22 -47.65
N GLY A 10 -9.29 37.45 -46.35
CA GLY A 10 -9.94 38.60 -45.73
C GLY A 10 -11.37 38.19 -45.36
N ASP A 11 -11.64 37.83 -44.10
CA ASP A 11 -13.01 37.80 -43.57
C ASP A 11 -13.04 38.03 -42.06
N ASN A 12 -13.52 39.22 -41.71
CA ASN A 12 -13.72 39.77 -40.38
C ASN A 12 -15.20 39.58 -40.04
N LYS A 13 -15.54 38.77 -39.03
CA LYS A 13 -16.92 38.65 -38.51
C LYS A 13 -17.00 39.18 -37.08
N PRO A 14 -17.63 40.32 -36.82
CA PRO A 14 -18.01 40.75 -35.48
C PRO A 14 -19.36 40.13 -35.12
N ASN A 15 -19.40 39.31 -34.07
CA ASN A 15 -20.66 38.84 -33.51
C ASN A 15 -21.02 39.74 -32.32
N ASN A 16 -21.99 40.61 -32.59
CA ASN A 16 -22.67 41.44 -31.62
C ASN A 16 -23.95 40.72 -31.14
N LYS A 17 -24.47 41.18 -29.99
CA LYS A 17 -25.88 41.14 -29.52
C LYS A 17 -26.27 40.21 -28.37
N LYS A 18 -26.94 40.89 -27.40
CA LYS A 18 -27.84 40.48 -26.32
C LYS A 18 -27.12 40.14 -25.00
N GLY A 19 -27.18 40.93 -23.94
CA GLY A 19 -28.22 41.87 -23.51
C GLY A 19 -29.34 41.08 -22.84
N ASP A 20 -29.26 40.93 -21.52
CA ASP A 20 -30.39 40.59 -20.66
C ASP A 20 -30.22 41.22 -19.27
N ASP A 21 -31.38 41.64 -18.79
CA ASP A 21 -31.65 42.56 -17.70
C ASP A 21 -31.45 41.98 -16.30
N ASN A 22 -30.97 42.84 -15.40
CA ASN A 22 -31.69 43.28 -14.21
C ASN A 22 -32.60 42.23 -13.50
N ASN A 23 -32.19 41.73 -12.32
CA ASN A 23 -33.18 41.65 -11.24
C ASN A 23 -32.54 41.76 -9.85
N ASN A 24 -32.85 42.89 -9.24
CA ASN A 24 -32.51 43.31 -7.90
C ASN A 24 -33.62 42.83 -6.96
N ASN A 25 -33.34 41.85 -6.08
CA ASN A 25 -34.28 41.48 -5.03
C ASN A 25 -33.63 41.60 -3.65
N ASN A 26 -33.86 42.78 -3.10
CA ASN A 26 -33.54 43.23 -1.77
C ASN A 26 -34.49 42.54 -0.77
N LYS A 27 -33.97 41.63 0.08
CA LYS A 27 -34.74 41.06 1.19
C LYS A 27 -33.96 41.22 2.49
N LYS A 28 -34.38 42.24 3.26
CA LYS A 28 -34.07 42.44 4.68
C LYS A 28 -34.19 41.12 5.43
N LYS A 29 -33.13 40.72 6.13
CA LYS A 29 -33.19 39.78 7.26
C LYS A 29 -32.23 40.25 8.33
N ASP A 30 -32.75 40.18 9.55
CA ASP A 30 -32.27 40.80 10.76
C ASP A 30 -30.89 40.29 11.19
N ASN A 31 -30.02 41.23 11.55
CA ASN A 31 -28.66 40.96 12.00
C ASN A 31 -28.66 40.47 13.46
N ASN A 32 -28.34 39.20 13.65
CA ASN A 32 -27.97 38.64 14.95
C ASN A 32 -26.53 38.08 14.85
N PRO A 33 -25.51 38.73 15.44
CA PRO A 33 -24.11 38.50 15.07
C PRO A 33 -23.42 37.28 15.71
N LEU A 34 -24.11 36.45 16.50
CA LEU A 34 -23.46 35.33 17.23
C LEU A 34 -23.81 33.91 16.74
N ALA A 35 -24.71 33.72 15.78
CA ALA A 35 -25.22 32.40 15.41
C ALA A 35 -24.70 31.81 14.08
N ASN A 36 -23.83 32.50 13.34
CA ASN A 36 -23.50 32.15 11.94
C ASN A 36 -22.03 31.74 11.67
N ALA A 37 -21.25 31.42 12.70
CA ALA A 37 -19.84 31.03 12.52
C ALA A 37 -19.62 29.58 12.01
N PHE A 38 -20.64 28.70 12.05
CA PHE A 38 -20.50 27.28 11.68
C PHE A 38 -21.20 26.87 10.37
N ALA A 39 -21.90 27.79 9.67
CA ALA A 39 -22.70 27.46 8.49
C ALA A 39 -22.14 28.00 7.14
N ARG A 40 -20.94 28.58 7.11
CA ARG A 40 -20.39 29.29 5.93
C ARG A 40 -19.16 28.66 5.26
N VAL A 41 -18.89 27.36 5.46
CA VAL A 41 -17.83 26.62 4.72
C VAL A 41 -18.39 25.73 3.60
N ALA A 42 -19.71 25.62 3.44
CA ALA A 42 -20.31 24.66 2.50
C ALA A 42 -20.75 25.22 1.14
N ASN A 43 -20.61 26.52 0.83
CA ASN A 43 -21.26 27.04 -0.39
C ASN A 43 -20.64 28.31 -1.02
N ALA A 44 -19.33 28.32 -1.24
CA ALA A 44 -18.68 29.27 -2.16
C ALA A 44 -17.25 28.80 -2.51
N GLY A 45 -17.10 28.03 -3.58
CA GLY A 45 -15.80 27.62 -4.09
C GLY A 45 -15.93 26.58 -5.19
N GLY A 46 -15.74 26.99 -6.45
CA GLY A 46 -15.68 26.09 -7.59
C GLY A 46 -14.49 25.14 -7.46
N GLY A 47 -14.75 23.93 -6.96
CA GLY A 47 -13.75 22.89 -6.81
C GLY A 47 -13.34 22.24 -8.14
N PRO A 48 -12.15 21.63 -8.21
CA PRO A 48 -11.67 20.94 -9.39
C PRO A 48 -12.62 19.79 -9.75
N LYS A 49 -12.87 19.62 -11.05
CA LYS A 49 -13.68 18.53 -11.61
C LYS A 49 -12.99 17.19 -11.33
N SER A 50 -13.21 16.64 -10.15
CA SER A 50 -12.99 15.23 -9.89
C SER A 50 -13.77 14.43 -10.94
N PHE A 51 -13.14 13.37 -11.42
CA PHE A 51 -13.72 12.44 -12.37
C PHE A 51 -15.04 11.91 -11.80
N GLN A 52 -16.12 12.58 -12.22
CA GLN A 52 -17.49 12.36 -11.82
C GLN A 52 -17.98 11.10 -12.56
N GLY A 53 -17.36 9.96 -12.24
CA GLY A 53 -18.10 8.72 -12.27
C GLY A 53 -19.23 8.88 -11.25
N GLN A 54 -20.38 9.41 -11.70
CA GLN A 54 -21.63 9.50 -10.95
C GLN A 54 -22.22 8.11 -10.65
N GLY A 55 -21.36 7.13 -10.35
CA GLY A 55 -21.74 6.05 -9.48
C GLY A 55 -21.98 6.69 -8.12
N LYS A 56 -23.20 7.18 -7.89
CA LYS A 56 -23.76 7.21 -6.54
C LYS A 56 -23.37 5.86 -5.95
N SER A 57 -22.46 5.88 -4.97
CA SER A 57 -22.34 4.75 -4.03
C SER A 57 -23.77 4.38 -3.70
N LEU A 58 -24.19 3.18 -4.11
CA LEU A 58 -25.59 2.75 -4.09
C LEU A 58 -26.02 2.54 -2.64
N GLY A 59 -26.13 3.63 -1.87
CA GLY A 59 -26.84 3.81 -0.60
C GLY A 59 -26.57 2.82 0.52
N GLY A 60 -25.62 1.90 0.36
CA GLY A 60 -25.38 0.86 1.34
C GLY A 60 -24.60 1.43 2.50
N SER A 61 -25.23 1.51 3.67
CA SER A 61 -24.50 1.73 4.91
C SER A 61 -23.40 0.69 5.01
N LYS A 62 -22.14 1.13 5.12
CA LYS A 62 -21.00 0.22 5.33
C LYS A 62 -21.32 -0.70 6.53
N PRO A 63 -21.09 -2.02 6.42
CA PRO A 63 -21.49 -2.97 7.47
C PRO A 63 -20.75 -2.70 8.78
N GLY A 64 -21.43 -2.96 9.90
CA GLY A 64 -20.89 -2.85 11.25
C GLY A 64 -21.87 -2.16 12.21
N GLU A 65 -21.67 -2.40 13.51
CA GLU A 65 -22.36 -1.67 14.57
C GLU A 65 -21.61 -0.35 14.82
N VAL A 66 -22.33 0.78 14.89
CA VAL A 66 -21.73 2.09 15.12
C VAL A 66 -21.93 2.48 16.57
N ILE A 67 -20.84 2.78 17.27
CA ILE A 67 -20.83 3.18 18.67
C ILE A 67 -20.36 4.63 18.75
N THR A 68 -21.11 5.49 19.45
CA THR A 68 -20.68 6.88 19.68
C THR A 68 -19.72 6.93 20.87
N VAL A 69 -18.56 7.54 20.66
CA VAL A 69 -17.46 7.61 21.63
C VAL A 69 -17.21 9.07 21.98
N THR A 70 -17.17 9.36 23.29
CA THR A 70 -16.86 10.70 23.80
C THR A 70 -15.70 10.62 24.79
N LEU A 71 -14.60 11.29 24.48
CA LEU A 71 -13.39 11.34 25.31
C LEU A 71 -13.23 12.77 25.86
N SER A 72 -13.73 13.04 27.07
CA SER A 72 -13.74 14.35 27.74
C SER A 72 -12.58 14.61 28.71
N GLN A 73 -11.97 13.57 29.31
CA GLN A 73 -10.94 13.72 30.32
C GLN A 73 -9.60 14.20 29.71
N PRO A 74 -8.88 15.10 30.41
CA PRO A 74 -7.54 15.50 30.02
C PRO A 74 -6.56 14.33 30.14
N GLY A 75 -5.48 14.38 29.37
CA GLY A 75 -4.43 13.36 29.38
C GLY A 75 -4.50 12.36 28.20
N PRO A 76 -3.78 11.22 28.31
CA PRO A 76 -3.69 10.25 27.23
C PRO A 76 -5.05 9.59 26.97
N LEU A 77 -5.39 9.38 25.70
CA LEU A 77 -6.63 8.70 25.31
C LEU A 77 -6.63 7.22 25.71
N GLY A 78 -5.43 6.60 25.75
CA GLY A 78 -5.27 5.18 26.03
C GLY A 78 -5.66 4.26 24.89
N VAL A 79 -5.48 4.73 23.65
CA VAL A 79 -5.72 3.95 22.44
C VAL A 79 -4.48 3.99 21.56
N ARG A 80 -4.14 2.85 20.95
CA ARG A 80 -3.16 2.76 19.86
C ARG A 80 -3.90 2.48 18.57
N VAL A 81 -3.64 3.30 17.57
CA VAL A 81 -4.23 3.15 16.24
C VAL A 81 -3.18 2.69 15.24
N GLU A 82 -3.62 1.98 14.21
CA GLU A 82 -2.82 1.59 13.06
C GLU A 82 -3.45 2.09 11.76
N ARG A 83 -2.62 2.19 10.72
CA ARG A 83 -3.04 2.61 9.39
C ARG A 83 -3.56 1.40 8.62
N LYS A 84 -4.79 1.49 8.11
CA LYS A 84 -5.30 0.47 7.19
C LYS A 84 -4.44 0.43 5.92
N SER A 85 -4.02 -0.77 5.50
CA SER A 85 -3.08 -0.96 4.39
C SER A 85 -3.67 -0.69 3.00
N ASN A 86 -4.98 -0.47 2.89
CA ASN A 86 -5.64 -0.17 1.63
C ASN A 86 -5.77 1.34 1.39
N THR A 87 -6.02 1.71 0.13
CA THR A 87 -5.87 3.04 -0.50
C THR A 87 -6.41 4.27 0.25
N ASN A 88 -7.29 4.08 1.23
CA ASN A 88 -7.75 5.15 2.12
C ASN A 88 -7.28 4.75 3.52
N ALA A 89 -6.17 5.35 3.95
CA ALA A 89 -5.48 5.07 5.19
C ALA A 89 -6.32 5.40 6.45
N SER A 90 -7.43 4.71 6.66
CA SER A 90 -8.31 4.88 7.80
C SER A 90 -7.63 4.46 9.10
N ALA A 91 -7.93 5.14 10.19
CA ALA A 91 -7.48 4.78 11.53
C ALA A 91 -8.26 3.58 12.06
N ILE A 92 -7.56 2.49 12.40
CA ILE A 92 -8.12 1.30 13.04
C ILE A 92 -7.54 1.20 14.44
N VAL A 93 -8.36 0.87 15.43
CA VAL A 93 -7.88 0.61 16.80
C VAL A 93 -7.10 -0.70 16.84
N ASN A 94 -5.79 -0.63 17.10
CA ASN A 94 -4.94 -1.80 17.26
C ASN A 94 -4.95 -2.31 18.72
N GLU A 95 -4.90 -1.40 19.68
CA GLU A 95 -4.83 -1.74 21.11
C GLU A 95 -5.58 -0.68 21.94
N VAL A 96 -6.25 -1.12 22.99
CA VAL A 96 -6.89 -0.25 23.99
C VAL A 96 -6.25 -0.56 25.34
N ILE A 97 -5.74 0.48 26.01
CA ILE A 97 -5.02 0.33 27.28
C ILE A 97 -6.06 0.10 28.40
N PRO A 98 -5.92 -0.95 29.23
CA PRO A 98 -6.82 -1.18 30.35
C PRO A 98 -6.82 -0.03 31.38
N GLY A 99 -7.98 0.28 31.93
CA GLY A 99 -8.21 1.41 32.84
C GLY A 99 -8.19 2.79 32.17
N SER A 100 -8.09 2.84 30.84
CA SER A 100 -8.01 4.11 30.12
C SER A 100 -9.37 4.70 29.78
N GLN A 101 -9.35 5.98 29.38
CA GLN A 101 -10.53 6.67 28.91
C GLN A 101 -11.12 6.02 27.64
N ALA A 102 -10.29 5.52 26.73
CA ALA A 102 -10.76 4.81 25.53
C ALA A 102 -11.54 3.54 25.90
N GLU A 103 -11.04 2.75 26.87
CA GLU A 103 -11.75 1.57 27.38
C GLU A 103 -13.08 1.96 28.05
N ALA A 104 -13.05 3.00 28.91
CA ALA A 104 -14.25 3.50 29.58
C ALA A 104 -15.32 4.01 28.59
N ALA A 105 -14.89 4.53 27.43
CA ALA A 105 -15.77 4.95 26.34
C ALA A 105 -16.20 3.80 25.41
N GLY A 106 -15.82 2.56 25.70
CA GLY A 106 -16.27 1.36 24.99
C GLY A 106 -15.52 1.04 23.70
N LEU A 107 -14.37 1.68 23.42
CA LEU A 107 -13.53 1.33 22.28
C LEU A 107 -12.93 -0.08 22.45
N GLN A 108 -12.82 -0.81 21.36
CA GLN A 108 -12.22 -2.14 21.30
C GLN A 108 -11.23 -2.27 20.14
N ARG A 109 -10.32 -3.24 20.25
CA ARG A 109 -9.44 -3.63 19.14
C ARG A 109 -10.25 -4.01 17.90
N GLY A 110 -9.87 -3.47 16.76
CA GLY A 110 -10.50 -3.68 15.46
C GLY A 110 -11.59 -2.66 15.10
N ASP A 111 -11.94 -1.74 16.01
CA ASP A 111 -12.89 -0.67 15.70
C ASP A 111 -12.31 0.29 14.66
N ILE A 112 -13.14 0.69 13.69
CA ILE A 112 -12.76 1.66 12.64
C ILE A 112 -13.28 3.04 13.06
N LEU A 113 -12.37 4.01 13.18
CA LEU A 113 -12.74 5.34 13.64
C LEU A 113 -13.41 6.14 12.52
N CYS A 114 -14.54 6.76 12.83
CA CYS A 114 -15.39 7.51 11.92
C CYS A 114 -15.75 8.87 12.53
N PHE A 115 -16.07 9.85 11.68
CA PHE A 115 -16.50 11.16 12.13
C PHE A 115 -17.85 11.07 12.85
N ALA A 116 -18.01 11.83 13.93
CA ALA A 116 -19.27 11.92 14.64
C ALA A 116 -20.40 12.47 13.74
N GLY A 117 -21.59 11.87 13.84
CA GLY A 117 -22.76 12.25 13.04
C GLY A 117 -22.81 11.61 11.65
N THR A 118 -21.84 10.77 11.29
CA THR A 118 -21.77 10.14 9.96
C THR A 118 -22.37 8.73 9.93
N ASN A 119 -22.85 8.21 11.06
CA ASN A 119 -23.32 6.83 11.21
C ASN A 119 -22.30 5.84 10.63
N GLY A 120 -21.03 6.04 10.98
CA GLY A 120 -19.91 5.24 10.53
C GLY A 120 -19.66 5.25 9.03
N GLN A 121 -20.16 6.21 8.24
CA GLN A 121 -19.92 6.25 6.79
C GLN A 121 -18.54 6.84 6.45
N ASP A 122 -18.18 7.94 7.12
CA ASP A 122 -16.94 8.67 6.84
C ASP A 122 -15.87 8.30 7.86
N GLU A 123 -14.92 7.49 7.39
CA GLU A 123 -13.80 7.00 8.18
C GLU A 123 -12.77 8.12 8.37
N ILE A 124 -12.24 8.26 9.59
CA ILE A 124 -11.20 9.24 9.91
C ILE A 124 -9.86 8.67 9.40
N MET A 125 -9.13 9.46 8.61
CA MET A 125 -7.79 9.11 8.17
C MET A 125 -6.82 9.06 9.35
N TYR A 126 -5.85 8.14 9.31
CA TYR A 126 -4.86 7.93 10.36
C TYR A 126 -4.17 9.22 10.81
N ASP A 127 -3.62 9.98 9.86
CA ASP A 127 -2.88 11.21 10.15
C ASP A 127 -3.78 12.29 10.77
N MET A 128 -5.02 12.39 10.30
CA MET A 128 -6.02 13.30 10.84
C MET A 128 -6.46 12.90 12.25
N PHE A 129 -6.61 11.61 12.54
CA PHE A 129 -6.89 11.16 13.90
C PHE A 129 -5.73 11.50 14.85
N LEU A 130 -4.47 11.33 14.41
CA LEU A 130 -3.32 11.72 15.22
C LEU A 130 -3.33 13.23 15.52
N GLN A 131 -3.62 14.07 14.53
CA GLN A 131 -3.76 15.52 14.72
C GLN A 131 -4.89 15.86 15.71
N LEU A 132 -6.06 15.24 15.57
CA LEU A 132 -7.19 15.44 16.50
C LEU A 132 -6.81 15.02 17.93
N ALA A 133 -6.16 13.87 18.09
CA ALA A 133 -5.72 13.38 19.40
C ALA A 133 -4.68 14.30 20.05
N GLN A 134 -3.75 14.85 19.26
CA GLN A 134 -2.68 15.75 19.68
C GLN A 134 -3.13 17.20 19.90
N SER A 135 -4.25 17.63 19.29
CA SER A 135 -4.74 19.01 19.38
C SER A 135 -5.05 19.50 20.79
N GLY A 136 -5.17 18.59 21.77
CA GLY A 136 -5.59 18.90 23.13
C GLY A 136 -7.06 19.32 23.26
N GLN A 137 -7.80 19.42 22.14
CA GLN A 137 -9.22 19.75 22.17
C GLN A 137 -10.01 18.59 22.77
N ARG A 138 -10.84 18.91 23.77
CA ARG A 138 -11.73 17.98 24.47
C ARG A 138 -13.06 18.69 24.71
N PRO A 139 -14.20 17.97 24.66
CA PRO A 139 -14.34 16.55 24.40
C PRO A 139 -14.05 16.18 22.94
N LEU A 140 -13.40 15.03 22.71
CA LEU A 140 -13.32 14.42 21.38
C LEU A 140 -14.57 13.58 21.16
N HIS A 141 -15.40 14.00 20.20
CA HIS A 141 -16.56 13.26 19.74
C HIS A 141 -16.21 12.52 18.45
N LEU A 142 -16.34 11.20 18.46
CA LEU A 142 -16.12 10.36 17.29
C LEU A 142 -17.07 9.16 17.31
N GLU A 143 -17.16 8.48 16.19
CA GLU A 143 -17.87 7.21 16.08
C GLU A 143 -16.86 6.07 15.86
N ALA A 144 -17.17 4.90 16.39
CA ALA A 144 -16.40 3.69 16.20
C ALA A 144 -17.30 2.67 15.51
N ARG A 145 -16.94 2.26 14.28
CA ARG A 145 -17.65 1.22 13.56
C ARG A 145 -17.01 -0.14 13.87
N ARG A 146 -17.71 -0.94 14.64
CA ARG A 146 -17.32 -2.29 15.03
C ARG A 146 -17.78 -3.31 14.00
N LEU A 147 -16.82 -3.98 13.39
CA LEU A 147 -17.08 -5.13 12.54
C LEU A 147 -17.25 -6.36 13.42
N THR A 148 -18.49 -6.76 13.70
CA THR A 148 -18.71 -8.05 14.35
C THR A 148 -18.17 -9.16 13.43
N ALA A 149 -17.57 -10.20 14.01
CA ALA A 149 -16.99 -11.32 13.24
C ALA A 149 -18.00 -11.92 12.23
N THR A 150 -19.29 -11.89 12.58
CA THR A 150 -20.41 -12.27 11.70
C THR A 150 -20.45 -11.44 10.42
N THR A 151 -20.25 -10.12 10.50
CA THR A 151 -20.17 -9.23 9.33
C THR A 151 -18.90 -9.44 8.51
N MET A 152 -17.75 -9.76 9.13
CA MET A 152 -16.51 -10.04 8.38
C MET A 152 -16.63 -11.32 7.56
N ALA A 153 -17.33 -12.33 8.06
CA ALA A 153 -17.63 -13.55 7.30
C ALA A 153 -18.57 -13.27 6.10
N SER A 154 -19.52 -12.34 6.24
CA SER A 154 -20.47 -12.02 5.17
C SER A 154 -19.90 -11.10 4.09
N ALA A 155 -18.94 -10.22 4.39
CA ALA A 155 -18.40 -9.27 3.42
C ALA A 155 -17.51 -9.92 2.33
N ASN A 156 -17.03 -11.15 2.58
CA ASN A 156 -16.18 -11.89 1.64
C ASN A 156 -16.89 -13.12 1.02
N ALA A 157 -18.13 -13.38 1.42
CA ALA A 157 -18.93 -14.48 0.89
C ALA A 157 -19.83 -13.98 -0.26
N LYS A 158 -19.52 -14.43 -1.48
CA LYS A 158 -20.43 -14.35 -2.63
C LYS A 158 -21.76 -15.03 -2.26
N PRO A 159 -22.93 -14.47 -2.57
CA PRO A 159 -24.18 -14.88 -1.95
C PRO A 159 -24.61 -16.27 -2.43
N ALA A 160 -24.53 -17.26 -1.53
CA ALA A 160 -25.24 -18.52 -1.65
C ALA A 160 -25.75 -18.92 -0.25
N ALA A 161 -27.07 -19.10 -0.17
CA ALA A 161 -27.91 -19.75 0.83
C ALA A 161 -27.41 -19.92 2.29
N ALA A 162 -28.26 -19.45 3.21
CA ALA A 162 -28.17 -19.54 4.65
C ALA A 162 -27.91 -20.95 5.22
N ALA A 163 -27.02 -21.07 6.22
CA ALA A 163 -27.33 -21.52 7.58
C ALA A 163 -26.08 -21.92 8.40
N SER A 164 -26.18 -21.65 9.70
CA SER A 164 -25.49 -22.28 10.85
C SER A 164 -24.09 -21.81 11.25
N SER A 165 -24.04 -21.42 12.53
CA SER A 165 -22.97 -20.87 13.35
C SER A 165 -22.03 -21.93 13.94
N GLY A 166 -20.75 -21.60 14.09
CA GLY A 166 -19.82 -22.35 14.93
C GLY A 166 -18.54 -21.56 15.20
N PHE A 167 -18.33 -21.18 16.46
CA PHE A 167 -17.18 -20.46 17.00
C PHE A 167 -15.83 -21.09 16.58
N GLN A 168 -14.89 -20.29 16.07
CA GLN A 168 -13.52 -20.74 15.77
C GLN A 168 -12.57 -20.32 16.88
N SER A 169 -11.98 -21.32 17.53
CA SER A 169 -10.96 -21.16 18.57
C SER A 169 -9.57 -20.92 17.97
N ALA A 170 -8.64 -20.47 18.82
CA ALA A 170 -7.24 -20.14 18.54
C ALA A 170 -6.44 -21.21 17.74
N ASP A 171 -6.95 -22.43 17.60
CA ASP A 171 -6.31 -23.51 16.84
C ASP A 171 -6.36 -23.28 15.31
N ALA A 172 -7.33 -22.49 14.81
CA ALA A 172 -7.43 -22.17 13.38
C ALA A 172 -6.27 -21.27 12.90
N GLU A 173 -5.79 -20.38 13.76
CA GLU A 173 -4.74 -19.43 13.42
C GLU A 173 -3.36 -20.10 13.43
N VAL A 174 -3.13 -21.03 14.36
CA VAL A 174 -1.94 -21.89 14.39
C VAL A 174 -1.86 -22.76 13.13
N ARG A 175 -2.98 -23.33 12.68
CA ARG A 175 -3.01 -24.10 11.42
C ARG A 175 -2.75 -23.23 10.19
N ARG A 176 -3.31 -22.01 10.16
CA ARG A 176 -3.06 -21.07 9.06
C ARG A 176 -1.58 -20.68 9.00
N GLN A 177 -0.96 -20.42 10.14
CA GLN A 177 0.45 -20.05 10.22
C GLN A 177 1.38 -21.22 9.84
N ALA A 178 1.06 -22.44 10.27
CA ALA A 178 1.77 -23.65 9.86
C ALA A 178 1.68 -23.91 8.35
N MET A 179 0.52 -23.63 7.74
CA MET A 179 0.32 -23.80 6.29
C MET A 179 1.12 -22.78 5.47
N ILE A 180 1.21 -21.53 5.94
CA ILE A 180 2.03 -20.49 5.30
C ILE A 180 3.51 -20.85 5.39
N ALA A 181 3.99 -21.26 6.57
CA ALA A 181 5.39 -21.68 6.75
C ALA A 181 5.77 -22.87 5.86
N ALA A 182 4.86 -23.84 5.69
CA ALA A 182 5.07 -24.98 4.81
C ALA A 182 5.12 -24.58 3.32
N ALA A 183 4.33 -23.59 2.90
CA ALA A 183 4.33 -23.08 1.54
C ALA A 183 5.64 -22.33 1.21
N GLU A 184 6.11 -21.48 2.12
CA GLU A 184 7.37 -20.75 1.96
C GLU A 184 8.58 -21.70 1.90
N ALA A 185 8.59 -22.75 2.72
CA ALA A 185 9.65 -23.77 2.70
C ALA A 185 9.72 -24.48 1.33
N ARG A 186 8.57 -24.75 0.70
CA ARG A 186 8.52 -25.36 -0.64
C ARG A 186 9.02 -24.41 -1.72
N GLU A 187 8.67 -23.13 -1.64
CA GLU A 187 9.14 -22.14 -2.61
C GLU A 187 10.66 -21.92 -2.52
N LYS A 188 11.21 -21.90 -1.30
CA LYS A 188 12.66 -21.79 -1.07
C LYS A 188 13.43 -23.00 -1.62
N ALA A 189 12.90 -24.21 -1.44
CA ALA A 189 13.48 -25.41 -2.03
C ALA A 189 13.44 -25.40 -3.57
N HIS A 190 12.37 -24.86 -4.16
CA HIS A 190 12.25 -24.74 -5.61
C HIS A 190 13.19 -23.67 -6.19
N LYS A 191 13.34 -22.52 -5.53
CA LYS A 191 14.31 -21.47 -5.90
C LYS A 191 15.76 -21.97 -5.83
N ASN A 192 16.09 -22.83 -4.87
CA ASN A 192 17.43 -23.43 -4.78
C ASN A 192 17.73 -24.45 -5.90
N LYS A 193 16.71 -25.16 -6.41
CA LYS A 193 16.85 -26.10 -7.54
C LYS A 193 16.85 -25.40 -8.90
N THR A 194 16.30 -24.20 -8.99
CA THR A 194 16.22 -23.41 -10.23
C THR A 194 17.33 -22.38 -10.36
N LYS A 195 18.45 -22.53 -9.62
CA LYS A 195 19.63 -21.67 -9.80
C LYS A 195 19.98 -21.58 -11.28
N THR A 196 19.84 -20.35 -11.76
CA THR A 196 19.92 -19.88 -13.13
C THR A 196 21.16 -20.44 -13.80
N ILE A 197 20.96 -21.21 -14.86
CA ILE A 197 22.01 -21.52 -15.84
C ILE A 197 22.54 -20.16 -16.29
N LYS A 198 23.81 -19.88 -15.96
CA LYS A 198 24.48 -18.62 -16.34
C LYS A 198 24.23 -18.40 -17.83
N HIS A 199 23.61 -17.28 -18.16
CA HIS A 199 23.39 -16.86 -19.53
C HIS A 199 24.75 -16.83 -20.23
N VAL A 200 25.02 -17.83 -21.04
CA VAL A 200 26.20 -17.88 -21.90
C VAL A 200 25.98 -16.78 -22.95
N THR A 201 26.89 -15.83 -22.98
CA THR A 201 26.91 -14.71 -23.92
C THR A 201 26.90 -15.25 -25.36
N LYS A 202 26.18 -14.54 -26.25
CA LYS A 202 25.96 -14.93 -27.66
C LYS A 202 27.26 -15.22 -28.44
N SER A 203 28.42 -14.74 -27.99
CA SER A 203 29.71 -14.99 -28.65
C SER A 203 30.22 -16.42 -28.51
N THR A 204 29.77 -17.19 -27.51
CA THR A 204 30.20 -18.59 -27.34
C THR A 204 29.34 -19.56 -28.14
N LEU A 205 28.08 -19.17 -28.46
CA LEU A 205 27.16 -19.98 -29.25
C LEU A 205 27.52 -20.00 -30.75
N GLU A 206 28.06 -18.91 -31.28
CA GLU A 206 28.54 -18.85 -32.68
C GLU A 206 29.82 -19.63 -32.90
N LYS A 207 30.73 -19.65 -31.90
CA LYS A 207 31.98 -20.43 -31.99
C LYS A 207 31.72 -21.94 -31.92
N GLN A 208 30.64 -22.36 -31.26
CA GLN A 208 30.25 -23.77 -31.21
C GLN A 208 29.52 -24.22 -32.50
N LYS A 209 28.71 -23.35 -33.12
CA LYS A 209 28.11 -23.63 -34.44
C LYS A 209 29.11 -23.76 -35.59
N GLN A 210 30.28 -23.12 -35.51
CA GLN A 210 31.33 -23.27 -36.53
C GLN A 210 32.12 -24.58 -36.40
N LEU A 211 32.18 -25.19 -35.21
CA LEU A 211 32.84 -26.48 -35.02
C LEU A 211 31.96 -27.66 -35.45
N ASP A 212 30.64 -27.53 -35.33
CA ASP A 212 29.71 -28.60 -35.72
C ASP A 212 29.50 -28.71 -37.25
N ASN A 213 29.80 -27.64 -38.01
CA ASN A 213 29.63 -27.64 -39.46
C ASN A 213 30.78 -28.30 -40.25
N ASN A 214 31.89 -28.64 -39.58
CA ASN A 214 33.06 -29.25 -40.25
C ASN A 214 33.13 -30.78 -40.11
N ASN A 215 32.14 -31.42 -39.47
CA ASN A 215 32.21 -32.86 -39.17
C ASN A 215 31.07 -33.72 -39.77
N ASN A 216 30.18 -33.15 -40.58
CA ASN A 216 29.03 -33.86 -41.17
C ASN A 216 29.20 -34.14 -42.66
N ASN A 217 30.19 -34.97 -43.02
CA ASN A 217 30.25 -35.59 -44.35
C ASN A 217 30.46 -37.11 -44.30
N ASN A 218 29.94 -37.79 -43.27
CA ASN A 218 29.82 -39.24 -43.34
C ASN A 218 28.78 -39.82 -42.35
N LYS A 219 27.99 -40.78 -42.86
CA LYS A 219 26.97 -41.64 -42.19
C LYS A 219 25.64 -40.96 -41.90
N ASP A 220 24.53 -41.29 -42.53
CA ASP A 220 23.90 -42.58 -42.89
C ASP A 220 23.50 -43.44 -41.68
N SER A 221 22.18 -43.57 -41.49
CA SER A 221 21.42 -44.57 -40.73
C SER A 221 21.65 -44.71 -39.20
N SER A 222 20.62 -44.40 -38.41
CA SER A 222 19.87 -45.39 -37.59
C SER A 222 19.18 -44.76 -36.38
N VAL A 223 17.93 -45.15 -36.21
CA VAL A 223 17.09 -44.93 -35.03
C VAL A 223 17.67 -45.75 -33.88
N HIS A 224 18.11 -45.10 -32.79
CA HIS A 224 18.56 -45.80 -31.58
C HIS A 224 17.83 -45.30 -30.34
N SER A 225 16.90 -46.15 -29.89
CA SER A 225 16.22 -46.08 -28.60
C SER A 225 17.26 -46.20 -27.47
N GLN A 226 17.46 -45.15 -26.68
CA GLN A 226 18.34 -45.19 -25.51
C GLN A 226 17.76 -46.16 -24.47
N LYS A 227 18.28 -47.39 -24.45
CA LYS A 227 18.18 -48.29 -23.30
C LYS A 227 18.96 -47.66 -22.15
N HIS A 228 18.26 -47.38 -21.06
CA HIS A 228 18.84 -47.02 -19.77
C HIS A 228 19.90 -48.06 -19.38
N GLU A 229 21.16 -47.63 -19.26
CA GLU A 229 22.20 -48.46 -18.65
C GLU A 229 21.82 -48.81 -17.20
N PRO A 230 22.13 -50.02 -16.74
CA PRO A 230 21.89 -50.42 -15.36
C PRO A 230 22.76 -49.58 -14.42
N LEU A 231 22.12 -48.94 -13.45
CA LEU A 231 22.78 -48.24 -12.33
C LEU A 231 23.86 -49.15 -11.71
N SER A 232 25.05 -48.58 -11.47
CA SER A 232 26.17 -49.28 -10.85
C SER A 232 25.78 -49.91 -9.50
N ASP A 233 26.44 -51.00 -9.12
CA ASP A 233 26.15 -51.69 -7.86
C ASP A 233 26.27 -50.76 -6.64
N ALA A 234 27.18 -49.79 -6.70
CA ALA A 234 27.32 -48.74 -5.69
C ALA A 234 26.04 -47.87 -5.56
N ALA A 235 25.42 -47.50 -6.69
CA ALA A 235 24.16 -46.75 -6.68
C ALA A 235 23.00 -47.59 -6.13
N ARG A 236 23.03 -48.91 -6.34
CA ARG A 236 22.03 -49.84 -5.80
C ARG A 236 22.14 -49.95 -4.27
N ILE A 237 23.36 -50.04 -3.74
CA ILE A 237 23.62 -50.06 -2.29
C ILE A 237 23.19 -48.74 -1.65
N ALA A 238 23.54 -47.60 -2.25
CA ALA A 238 23.16 -46.28 -1.74
C ALA A 238 21.63 -46.09 -1.71
N ALA A 239 20.93 -46.51 -2.76
CA ALA A 239 19.46 -46.44 -2.82
C ALA A 239 18.80 -47.34 -1.77
N GLN A 240 19.39 -48.50 -1.46
CA GLN A 240 18.87 -49.41 -0.45
C GLN A 240 19.09 -48.86 0.97
N ALA A 241 20.25 -48.27 1.25
CA ALA A 241 20.53 -47.61 2.53
C ALA A 241 19.55 -46.46 2.80
N ALA A 242 19.35 -45.57 1.81
CA ALA A 242 18.39 -44.47 1.93
C ALA A 242 16.97 -44.97 2.22
N LYS A 243 16.55 -46.07 1.58
CA LYS A 243 15.22 -46.67 1.80
C LYS A 243 15.05 -47.24 3.22
N GLN A 244 16.12 -47.71 3.85
CA GLN A 244 16.08 -48.19 5.24
C GLN A 244 15.97 -47.04 6.23
N ASP A 245 16.73 -45.97 6.02
CA ASP A 245 16.66 -44.76 6.86
C ASP A 245 15.27 -44.11 6.81
N GLU A 246 14.67 -44.05 5.61
CA GLU A 246 13.29 -43.57 5.44
C GLU A 246 12.27 -44.45 6.18
N ALA A 247 12.45 -45.78 6.18
CA ALA A 247 11.56 -46.71 6.86
C ALA A 247 11.68 -46.60 8.40
N ALA A 248 12.89 -46.41 8.92
CA ALA A 248 13.13 -46.19 10.35
C ALA A 248 12.49 -44.89 10.83
N LEU A 249 12.64 -43.81 10.05
CA LEU A 249 12.00 -42.52 10.36
C LEU A 249 10.47 -42.61 10.32
N ALA A 250 9.91 -43.33 9.35
CA ALA A 250 8.48 -43.56 9.25
C ALA A 250 7.93 -44.36 10.45
N ALA A 251 8.67 -45.35 10.93
CA ALA A 251 8.32 -46.10 12.13
C ALA A 251 8.34 -45.22 13.39
N GLN A 252 9.32 -44.29 13.49
CA GLN A 252 9.42 -43.35 14.61
C GLN A 252 8.26 -42.34 14.62
N LEU A 253 7.86 -41.84 13.46
CA LEU A 253 6.80 -40.84 13.32
C LEU A 253 5.39 -41.43 13.36
N GLY A 254 5.24 -42.75 13.20
CA GLY A 254 3.94 -43.41 13.06
C GLY A 254 3.22 -43.12 11.74
N TYR A 255 3.86 -42.40 10.82
CA TYR A 255 3.41 -42.15 9.45
C TYR A 255 4.63 -41.97 8.53
N ASN A 256 4.52 -42.33 7.25
CA ASN A 256 5.62 -42.20 6.30
C ASN A 256 5.54 -40.87 5.52
N PRO A 257 6.40 -39.87 5.82
CA PRO A 257 6.37 -38.57 5.16
C PRO A 257 6.79 -38.62 3.67
N TYR A 258 7.48 -39.69 3.24
CA TYR A 258 7.98 -39.86 1.87
C TYR A 258 7.07 -40.73 1.02
N GLN A 259 6.06 -41.36 1.62
CA GLN A 259 5.04 -42.06 0.86
C GLN A 259 4.20 -41.02 0.13
N THR A 260 4.54 -40.79 -1.15
CA THR A 260 3.72 -39.99 -2.04
C THR A 260 2.39 -40.69 -2.17
N ALA A 261 1.40 -40.22 -1.41
CA ALA A 261 0.00 -40.58 -1.65
C ALA A 261 -0.26 -40.20 -3.11
N LYS A 262 -0.32 -41.21 -3.99
CA LYS A 262 -0.75 -41.04 -5.37
C LYS A 262 -2.25 -40.78 -5.34
N SER A 263 -2.62 -39.62 -4.82
CA SER A 263 -3.97 -39.10 -4.90
C SER A 263 -4.19 -38.77 -6.37
N THR A 264 -4.84 -39.68 -7.09
CA THR A 264 -5.41 -39.37 -8.39
C THR A 264 -6.32 -38.15 -8.23
N ALA A 265 -6.38 -37.28 -9.24
CA ALA A 265 -7.05 -35.98 -9.16
C ALA A 265 -8.52 -36.03 -8.65
N GLY A 266 -9.18 -37.19 -8.73
CA GLY A 266 -10.49 -37.44 -8.14
C GLY A 266 -10.49 -37.57 -6.62
N GLN A 267 -9.47 -38.16 -6.00
CA GLN A 267 -9.38 -38.30 -4.54
C GLN A 267 -8.97 -37.00 -3.84
N ALA A 268 -8.19 -36.14 -4.52
CA ALA A 268 -7.83 -34.81 -4.00
C ALA A 268 -9.07 -33.92 -3.79
N ARG A 269 -10.10 -34.05 -4.64
CA ARG A 269 -11.37 -33.31 -4.51
C ARG A 269 -12.19 -33.78 -3.30
N ASN A 270 -12.24 -35.09 -3.04
CA ASN A 270 -12.96 -35.57 -1.84
C ASN A 270 -12.27 -35.16 -0.54
N ALA A 271 -10.93 -35.12 -0.47
CA ALA A 271 -10.22 -34.67 0.72
C ALA A 271 -10.43 -33.18 1.04
N THR A 272 -10.67 -32.32 0.05
CA THR A 272 -11.02 -30.91 0.30
C THR A 272 -12.49 -30.74 0.73
N THR A 273 -13.34 -31.71 0.40
CA THR A 273 -14.78 -31.63 0.69
C THR A 273 -15.13 -32.26 2.04
N THR A 274 -14.41 -33.29 2.48
CA THR A 274 -14.57 -33.87 3.83
C THR A 274 -13.95 -33.04 4.95
N VAL A 275 -13.04 -32.11 4.64
CA VAL A 275 -12.60 -31.08 5.62
C VAL A 275 -13.67 -29.99 5.80
N HIS A 276 -14.58 -29.81 4.84
CA HIS A 276 -15.62 -28.77 4.88
C HIS A 276 -17.03 -29.26 5.25
N HIS A 277 -17.31 -30.57 5.13
CA HIS A 277 -18.57 -31.15 5.60
C HIS A 277 -18.28 -32.43 6.39
N GLY A 278 -18.24 -32.29 7.72
CA GLY A 278 -18.19 -33.42 8.64
C GLY A 278 -19.40 -34.34 8.44
N THR A 279 -19.14 -35.62 8.24
CA THR A 279 -20.16 -36.65 8.06
C THR A 279 -20.67 -37.18 9.39
N ILE A 280 -22.00 -37.16 9.52
CA ILE A 280 -22.89 -38.27 9.89
C ILE A 280 -22.48 -39.12 11.11
N ASN A 281 -23.19 -38.86 12.21
CA ASN A 281 -23.83 -39.82 13.12
C ASN A 281 -23.29 -41.27 13.10
N ALA A 282 -22.54 -41.63 14.13
CA ALA A 282 -22.51 -42.98 14.67
C ALA A 282 -22.72 -42.88 16.18
N ALA A 283 -23.87 -43.37 16.63
CA ALA A 283 -24.18 -43.60 18.02
C ALA A 283 -23.22 -44.65 18.61
N ALA A 284 -22.59 -44.34 19.75
CA ALA A 284 -22.45 -45.23 20.91
C ALA A 284 -21.41 -44.71 21.91
N ALA A 285 -21.84 -44.67 23.17
CA ALA A 285 -21.08 -44.88 24.40
C ALA A 285 -20.07 -43.81 24.89
N GLY A 286 -20.31 -43.36 26.13
CA GLY A 286 -19.27 -43.44 27.17
C GLY A 286 -18.87 -42.15 27.86
N ASN A 287 -19.33 -42.00 29.11
CA ASN A 287 -18.80 -41.19 30.21
C ASN A 287 -17.30 -40.80 30.13
N HIS A 288 -16.94 -39.56 30.49
CA HIS A 288 -16.35 -39.23 31.80
C HIS A 288 -15.90 -37.76 31.91
N LEU A 289 -16.30 -37.12 33.03
CA LEU A 289 -15.70 -35.92 33.66
C LEU A 289 -14.35 -36.29 34.34
N PRO A 290 -13.41 -35.33 34.60
CA PRO A 290 -13.47 -34.41 35.77
C PRO A 290 -12.93 -32.98 35.45
N THR A 291 -13.27 -31.86 36.11
CA THR A 291 -13.34 -31.41 37.53
C THR A 291 -12.01 -31.28 38.28
N SER A 292 -11.47 -30.05 38.36
CA SER A 292 -10.61 -29.51 39.44
C SER A 292 -10.61 -27.96 39.27
N SER A 293 -11.01 -27.06 40.18
CA SER A 293 -10.88 -26.83 41.63
C SER A 293 -9.61 -26.10 42.08
N SER A 294 -9.82 -25.01 42.83
CA SER A 294 -8.93 -24.19 43.72
C SER A 294 -7.79 -23.42 43.07
N SER A 295 -7.38 -22.21 43.48
CA SER A 295 -7.40 -21.47 44.77
C SER A 295 -7.04 -19.98 44.46
N SER A 296 -7.68 -18.93 44.98
CA SER A 296 -7.55 -18.24 46.29
C SER A 296 -6.16 -17.71 46.70
N SER A 297 -5.97 -16.39 46.61
CA SER A 297 -5.25 -15.50 47.57
C SER A 297 -5.33 -14.05 47.06
N ALA A 298 -6.00 -13.11 47.75
CA ALA A 298 -5.69 -12.42 49.01
C ALA A 298 -4.81 -11.16 48.82
N ALA A 299 -5.24 -10.11 49.52
CA ALA A 299 -4.86 -8.71 49.42
C ALA A 299 -3.43 -8.36 49.87
N ALA A 300 -2.93 -7.20 49.42
CA ALA A 300 -2.07 -6.33 50.24
C ALA A 300 -2.07 -4.89 49.72
N ALA A 301 -2.12 -3.97 50.68
CA ALA A 301 -2.31 -2.54 50.53
C ALA A 301 -0.97 -1.76 50.45
N ALA A 302 -1.10 -0.54 49.94
CA ALA A 302 -0.42 0.70 50.33
C ALA A 302 1.11 0.70 50.54
N THR A 303 1.80 1.51 49.74
CA THR A 303 2.74 2.52 50.25
C THR A 303 3.02 3.56 49.17
N ALA A 304 2.63 4.80 49.46
CA ALA A 304 2.95 5.98 48.68
C ALA A 304 4.42 6.37 48.96
N ALA A 305 5.24 6.40 47.92
CA ALA A 305 6.60 6.93 47.96
C ALA A 305 6.69 8.12 47.01
N ALA A 306 7.07 9.27 47.57
CA ALA A 306 7.21 10.55 46.88
C ALA A 306 8.32 10.50 45.83
N LEU A 307 8.03 11.06 44.64
CA LEU A 307 8.99 11.21 43.56
C LEU A 307 9.83 12.49 43.74
N PRO A 308 11.14 12.46 43.43
CA PRO A 308 12.00 13.65 43.44
C PRO A 308 11.68 14.60 42.28
N VAL A 309 11.62 15.89 42.58
CA VAL A 309 11.52 17.00 41.62
C VAL A 309 12.79 17.02 40.76
N VAL A 310 12.64 16.71 39.48
CA VAL A 310 13.70 16.80 38.45
C VAL A 310 13.70 18.22 37.89
N ALA A 311 14.85 18.88 37.95
CA ALA A 311 15.08 20.21 37.38
C ALA A 311 14.93 20.19 35.84
N PRO A 312 14.41 21.27 35.23
CA PRO A 312 14.28 21.36 33.77
C PRO A 312 15.67 21.43 33.11
N PRO A 313 15.95 20.63 32.06
CA PRO A 313 17.17 20.75 31.29
C PRO A 313 17.12 22.03 30.43
N SER A 314 18.11 22.89 30.63
CA SER A 314 18.40 24.03 29.76
C SER A 314 18.95 23.49 28.42
N GLU A 315 18.07 23.21 27.47
CA GLU A 315 18.48 22.90 26.10
C GLU A 315 18.95 24.19 25.39
N PRO A 316 20.18 24.24 24.86
CA PRO A 316 20.62 25.35 24.04
C PRO A 316 19.78 25.34 22.75
N THR A 317 18.97 26.38 22.57
CA THR A 317 18.31 26.69 21.31
C THR A 317 19.39 26.99 20.27
N THR A 318 19.91 25.96 19.62
CA THR A 318 20.63 26.09 18.36
C THR A 318 19.62 26.66 17.38
N ALA A 319 19.73 27.95 17.10
CA ALA A 319 18.99 28.58 16.02
C ALA A 319 19.28 27.76 14.75
N VAL A 320 18.28 27.02 14.31
CA VAL A 320 18.30 26.35 13.02
C VAL A 320 18.44 27.49 12.03
N GLU A 321 19.59 27.58 11.36
CA GLU A 321 19.73 28.52 10.25
C GLU A 321 18.66 28.11 9.23
N ASP A 322 17.61 28.93 9.11
CA ASP A 322 16.55 28.71 8.14
C ASP A 322 17.20 28.70 6.75
N ASP A 323 17.23 27.53 6.13
CA ASP A 323 17.68 27.36 4.75
C ASP A 323 16.85 28.28 3.85
N VAL A 324 17.47 29.38 3.40
CA VAL A 324 16.82 30.38 2.55
C VAL A 324 16.50 29.73 1.21
N ILE A 325 15.22 29.45 0.97
CA ILE A 325 14.73 28.95 -0.31
C ILE A 325 14.82 30.09 -1.32
N PRO A 326 15.43 29.91 -2.50
CA PRO A 326 15.43 30.92 -3.56
C PRO A 326 14.00 31.31 -3.95
N ASN A 327 13.76 32.62 -4.14
CA ASN A 327 12.42 33.16 -4.42
C ASN A 327 11.77 32.54 -5.67
N ASP A 328 12.57 32.23 -6.69
CA ASP A 328 12.13 31.59 -7.93
C ASP A 328 11.61 30.16 -7.70
N VAL A 329 12.30 29.40 -6.83
CA VAL A 329 11.85 28.08 -6.41
C VAL A 329 10.56 28.19 -5.60
N GLU A 330 10.47 29.16 -4.69
CA GLU A 330 9.31 29.34 -3.82
C GLU A 330 8.06 29.75 -4.62
N GLU A 331 8.18 30.66 -5.59
CA GLU A 331 7.08 31.08 -6.47
C GLU A 331 6.59 29.92 -7.36
N ALA A 332 7.51 29.18 -7.97
CA ALA A 332 7.16 28.02 -8.78
C ALA A 332 6.50 26.91 -7.94
N LEU A 333 7.03 26.65 -6.74
CA LEU A 333 6.45 25.69 -5.80
C LEU A 333 5.04 26.10 -5.35
N ALA A 334 4.84 27.37 -4.97
CA ALA A 334 3.53 27.88 -4.57
C ALA A 334 2.49 27.75 -5.70
N THR A 335 2.90 27.99 -6.94
CA THR A 335 2.06 27.81 -8.13
C THR A 335 1.66 26.35 -8.33
N VAL A 336 2.62 25.42 -8.22
CA VAL A 336 2.36 23.97 -8.34
C VAL A 336 1.44 23.48 -7.23
N LEU A 337 1.68 23.86 -5.98
CA LEU A 337 0.85 23.46 -4.84
C LEU A 337 -0.58 24.00 -4.96
N SER A 338 -0.74 25.23 -5.47
CA SER A 338 -2.06 25.83 -5.70
C SER A 338 -2.91 25.08 -6.73
N SER A 339 -2.28 24.30 -7.64
CA SER A 339 -3.00 23.48 -8.61
C SER A 339 -3.76 22.29 -7.98
N ASN A 340 -3.45 21.93 -6.72
CA ASN A 340 -3.99 20.77 -6.01
C ASN A 340 -3.89 19.44 -6.79
N ASN A 341 -2.96 19.33 -7.75
CA ASN A 341 -2.76 18.12 -8.53
C ASN A 341 -1.75 17.20 -7.85
N LEU A 342 -2.22 16.45 -6.85
CA LEU A 342 -1.40 15.51 -6.06
C LEU A 342 -0.66 14.47 -6.92
N SER A 343 -1.24 14.09 -8.07
CA SER A 343 -0.61 13.14 -8.98
C SER A 343 0.62 13.73 -9.67
N ALA A 344 0.55 15.01 -10.07
CA ALA A 344 1.66 15.73 -10.67
C ALA A 344 2.77 15.97 -9.64
N ILE A 345 2.41 16.41 -8.43
CA ILE A 345 3.34 16.60 -7.32
C ILE A 345 4.11 15.30 -7.04
N SER A 346 3.42 14.15 -6.92
CA SER A 346 4.09 12.85 -6.71
C SER A 346 5.05 12.47 -7.84
N ILE A 347 4.73 12.81 -9.09
CA ILE A 347 5.61 12.57 -10.24
C ILE A 347 6.83 13.48 -10.18
N LEU A 348 6.65 14.79 -9.95
CA LEU A 348 7.73 15.77 -9.81
C LEU A 348 8.70 15.36 -8.70
N THR A 349 8.20 15.06 -7.50
CA THR A 349 9.02 14.58 -6.37
C THR A 349 9.85 13.36 -6.76
N LYS A 350 9.24 12.37 -7.44
CA LYS A 350 9.97 11.17 -7.89
C LYS A 350 11.03 11.47 -8.95
N LEU A 351 10.76 12.39 -9.87
CA LEU A 351 11.73 12.77 -10.90
C LEU A 351 12.93 13.48 -10.26
N ILE A 352 12.68 14.43 -9.36
CA ILE A 352 13.71 15.16 -8.62
C ILE A 352 14.55 14.17 -7.79
N VAL A 353 13.90 13.35 -6.94
CA VAL A 353 14.60 12.37 -6.08
C VAL A 353 15.42 11.39 -6.91
N ASN A 354 14.89 10.85 -8.02
CA ASN A 354 15.68 9.93 -8.84
C ASN A 354 16.87 10.62 -9.51
N ALA A 355 16.74 11.88 -9.93
CA ALA A 355 17.83 12.63 -10.57
C ALA A 355 18.93 13.06 -9.58
N THR A 356 18.56 13.39 -8.34
CA THR A 356 19.50 13.81 -7.29
C THR A 356 20.13 12.65 -6.53
N THR A 357 19.48 11.48 -6.51
CA THR A 357 20.04 10.27 -5.89
C THR A 357 20.68 9.36 -6.94
N LYS A 358 19.88 8.52 -7.62
CA LYS A 358 20.34 7.53 -8.61
C LYS A 358 21.00 8.17 -9.83
N GLY A 359 20.64 9.41 -10.15
CA GLY A 359 21.27 10.19 -11.21
C GLY A 359 22.67 10.68 -10.85
N GLN A 360 23.07 10.60 -9.59
CA GLN A 360 24.41 11.01 -9.12
C GLN A 360 25.30 9.82 -8.74
N ASP A 361 24.87 8.59 -9.05
CA ASP A 361 25.69 7.38 -8.84
C ASP A 361 26.98 7.42 -9.69
N ALA A 362 28.03 6.77 -9.20
CA ALA A 362 29.34 6.71 -9.86
C ALA A 362 29.33 5.94 -11.19
N ASP A 363 28.34 5.09 -11.42
CA ASP A 363 28.13 4.36 -12.67
C ASP A 363 27.38 5.24 -13.68
N GLU A 364 28.14 5.97 -14.49
CA GLU A 364 27.64 7.02 -15.39
C GLU A 364 26.60 6.50 -16.40
N ASP A 365 26.78 5.29 -16.93
CA ASP A 365 25.84 4.68 -17.88
C ASP A 365 24.49 4.35 -17.23
N ALA A 366 24.52 3.88 -15.97
CA ALA A 366 23.32 3.59 -15.21
C ALA A 366 22.65 4.88 -14.69
N ALA A 367 23.43 5.89 -14.32
CA ALA A 367 22.97 7.17 -13.78
C ALA A 367 22.32 8.06 -14.86
N ALA A 368 22.85 8.05 -16.08
CA ALA A 368 22.38 8.90 -17.18
C ALA A 368 20.87 8.73 -17.48
N LYS A 369 20.33 7.52 -17.34
CA LYS A 369 18.90 7.26 -17.58
C LYS A 369 17.97 7.87 -16.52
N PHE A 370 18.48 8.15 -15.32
CA PHE A 370 17.72 8.80 -14.25
C PHE A 370 17.80 10.33 -14.31
N ARG A 371 18.79 10.86 -15.02
CA ARG A 371 18.95 12.29 -15.28
C ARG A 371 18.15 12.79 -16.49
N LYS A 372 17.77 11.90 -17.43
CA LYS A 372 17.01 12.26 -18.64
C LYS A 372 15.51 11.92 -18.51
N VAL A 373 14.66 12.91 -18.71
CA VAL A 373 13.20 12.82 -18.62
C VAL A 373 12.58 13.22 -19.95
N ARG A 374 11.93 12.28 -20.64
CA ARG A 374 11.26 12.53 -21.93
C ARG A 374 9.89 13.17 -21.74
N LEU A 375 9.68 14.37 -22.30
CA LEU A 375 8.38 15.05 -22.23
C LEU A 375 7.33 14.47 -23.18
N SER A 376 7.73 13.59 -24.10
CA SER A 376 6.82 12.82 -24.97
C SER A 376 5.98 11.78 -24.21
N ASN A 377 6.40 11.38 -23.01
CA ASN A 377 5.63 10.43 -22.20
C ASN A 377 4.32 11.08 -21.70
N PRO A 378 3.14 10.53 -22.02
CA PRO A 378 1.86 11.17 -21.68
C PRO A 378 1.67 11.47 -20.19
N LYS A 379 2.19 10.60 -19.31
CA LYS A 379 2.06 10.80 -17.85
C LYS A 379 2.96 11.94 -17.37
N ILE A 380 4.15 12.07 -17.94
CA ILE A 380 5.10 13.11 -17.59
C ILE A 380 4.64 14.44 -18.20
N LYS A 381 4.17 14.43 -19.45
CA LYS A 381 3.57 15.60 -20.10
C LYS A 381 2.43 16.19 -19.27
N ALA A 382 1.48 15.33 -18.85
CA ALA A 382 0.34 15.75 -18.03
C ALA A 382 0.74 16.31 -16.65
N ALA A 383 1.89 15.89 -16.11
CA ALA A 383 2.36 16.30 -14.79
C ALA A 383 3.31 17.51 -14.82
N VAL A 384 4.10 17.66 -15.89
CA VAL A 384 5.20 18.64 -15.97
C VAL A 384 4.87 19.77 -16.95
N VAL A 385 4.26 19.45 -18.09
CA VAL A 385 3.98 20.45 -19.15
C VAL A 385 2.58 21.05 -18.98
N ASP A 386 1.59 20.22 -18.66
CA ASP A 386 0.20 20.67 -18.57
C ASP A 386 -0.13 21.35 -17.22
N VAL A 387 0.75 21.23 -16.22
CA VAL A 387 0.61 21.87 -14.90
C VAL A 387 1.41 23.16 -14.87
N THR A 388 0.72 24.29 -14.70
CA THR A 388 1.34 25.62 -14.58
C THR A 388 2.36 25.66 -13.43
N GLY A 389 3.56 26.19 -13.70
CA GLY A 389 4.65 26.29 -12.74
C GLY A 389 5.46 24.99 -12.53
N ALA A 390 4.99 23.83 -13.02
CA ALA A 390 5.70 22.57 -12.83
C ALA A 390 7.00 22.49 -13.64
N LEU A 391 6.98 22.98 -14.88
CA LEU A 391 8.18 23.07 -15.71
C LEU A 391 9.20 24.06 -15.11
N ASP A 392 8.73 25.23 -14.66
CA ASP A 392 9.56 26.26 -14.03
C ASP A 392 10.21 25.72 -12.74
N LEU A 393 9.45 25.00 -11.91
CA LEU A 393 9.97 24.33 -10.72
C LEU A 393 11.08 23.33 -11.06
N MET A 394 10.90 22.51 -12.10
CA MET A 394 11.93 21.57 -12.54
C MET A 394 13.20 22.31 -13.00
N MET A 395 13.05 23.43 -13.70
CA MET A 395 14.19 24.23 -14.16
C MET A 395 14.92 24.91 -12.98
N SER A 396 14.20 25.47 -12.01
CA SER A 396 14.80 26.06 -10.79
C SER A 396 15.48 25.02 -9.89
N VAL A 397 15.05 23.76 -9.92
CA VAL A 397 15.76 22.64 -9.25
C VAL A 397 17.06 22.25 -9.97
N GLY A 398 17.24 22.66 -11.23
CA GLY A 398 18.46 22.44 -12.00
C GLY A 398 18.30 21.58 -13.25
N PHE A 399 17.07 21.20 -13.64
CA PHE A 399 16.85 20.53 -14.93
C PHE A 399 17.01 21.51 -16.10
N GLN A 400 17.61 21.03 -17.18
CA GLN A 400 17.80 21.79 -18.42
C GLN A 400 16.91 21.22 -19.52
N LEU A 401 16.20 22.07 -20.25
CA LEU A 401 15.41 21.67 -21.40
C LEU A 401 16.33 21.57 -22.62
N LEU A 402 16.43 20.37 -23.20
CA LEU A 402 17.21 20.06 -24.39
C LEU A 402 16.34 19.36 -25.42
N ASP A 403 16.52 19.72 -26.69
CA ASP A 403 15.94 18.98 -27.80
C ASP A 403 16.87 17.82 -28.17
N ASP A 404 16.36 16.59 -28.11
CA ASP A 404 17.08 15.39 -28.52
C ASP A 404 17.23 15.37 -30.06
N ASP A 405 18.22 14.66 -30.60
CA ASP A 405 18.47 14.56 -32.05
C ASP A 405 17.26 14.03 -32.86
N GLY A 406 16.28 13.43 -32.18
CA GLY A 406 14.99 13.00 -32.74
C GLY A 406 13.89 14.07 -32.78
N GLY A 407 14.17 15.32 -32.39
CA GLY A 407 13.18 16.40 -32.29
C GLY A 407 12.24 16.29 -31.09
N GLU A 408 12.59 15.46 -30.10
CA GLU A 408 11.82 15.31 -28.85
C GLU A 408 12.44 16.16 -27.74
N SER A 409 11.67 17.07 -27.15
CA SER A 409 12.12 17.84 -25.99
C SER A 409 12.23 16.97 -24.73
N CYS A 410 13.37 17.05 -24.06
CA CYS A 410 13.72 16.30 -22.87
C CYS A 410 14.22 17.24 -21.77
N LEU A 411 13.91 16.95 -20.52
CA LEU A 411 14.58 17.56 -19.37
C LEU A 411 15.79 16.71 -19.00
N VAL A 412 16.95 17.34 -18.86
CA VAL A 412 18.21 16.68 -18.49
C VAL A 412 18.77 17.33 -17.24
N PHE A 413 19.03 16.52 -16.22
CA PHE A 413 19.67 16.95 -14.99
C PHE A 413 21.20 16.84 -15.10
N PRO A 414 21.98 17.82 -14.64
CA PRO A 414 23.43 17.78 -14.76
C PRO A 414 24.07 16.67 -13.90
N PRO A 415 25.19 16.08 -14.36
CA PRO A 415 26.01 15.20 -13.53
C PRO A 415 26.76 16.02 -12.46
N HIS A 416 27.12 15.37 -11.36
CA HIS A 416 27.86 15.96 -10.22
C HIS A 416 27.16 17.17 -9.59
N TYR A 417 25.84 17.16 -9.58
CA TYR A 417 25.06 18.21 -8.95
C TYR A 417 25.26 18.14 -7.43
N GLN A 418 25.70 19.25 -6.83
CA GLN A 418 25.73 19.38 -5.38
C GLN A 418 24.34 19.75 -4.90
N GLU A 419 23.71 18.85 -4.15
CA GLU A 419 22.37 19.06 -3.61
C GLU A 419 22.36 20.28 -2.69
N PRO A 420 21.58 21.33 -3.00
CA PRO A 420 21.44 22.46 -2.10
C PRO A 420 20.60 22.07 -0.89
N THR A 421 20.93 22.59 0.29
CA THR A 421 20.27 22.25 1.55
C THR A 421 18.76 22.53 1.52
N TRP A 422 18.35 23.62 0.84
CA TRP A 422 16.94 23.97 0.66
C TRP A 422 16.13 22.92 -0.11
N LEU A 423 16.76 22.04 -0.91
CA LEU A 423 16.05 21.04 -1.70
C LEU A 423 15.28 20.05 -0.82
N THR A 424 15.87 19.66 0.32
CA THR A 424 15.20 18.78 1.28
C THR A 424 13.95 19.44 1.85
N THR A 425 14.00 20.75 2.11
CA THR A 425 12.84 21.53 2.58
C THR A 425 11.74 21.61 1.52
N VAL A 426 12.11 21.82 0.24
CA VAL A 426 11.16 21.83 -0.89
C VAL A 426 10.49 20.46 -1.06
N LEU A 427 11.27 19.37 -1.05
CA LEU A 427 10.73 18.01 -1.14
C LEU A 427 9.77 17.70 0.00
N LYS A 428 10.11 18.12 1.23
CA LYS A 428 9.22 17.95 2.40
C LYS A 428 7.93 18.77 2.27
N ARG A 429 7.97 19.98 1.70
CA ARG A 429 6.76 20.77 1.42
C ARG A 429 5.88 20.14 0.34
N MET A 430 6.46 19.43 -0.63
CA MET A 430 5.71 18.71 -1.66
C MET A 430 5.04 17.42 -1.16
N GLU A 431 5.49 16.85 -0.05
CA GLU A 431 4.89 15.64 0.54
C GLU A 431 3.72 15.91 1.49
N GLN A 432 3.55 17.16 1.93
CA GLN A 432 2.42 17.62 2.75
C GLN A 432 1.18 17.86 1.89
#